data_AF-A0A151ZK00-F1
#
_entry.id   AF-A0A151ZK00-F1
#
_cell.length_a   1.000
_cell.length_b   1.000
_cell.length_c   1.000
_cell.angle_alpha   90.00
_cell.angle_beta   90.00
_cell.angle_gamma   90.00
#
_symmetry.space_group_name_H-M   'P 1'
#
loop_
_entity.id
_entity.type
_entity.pdbx_description
1 polymer ?
#
loop_
_entity_poly.entity_id
_entity_poly.type
_entity_poly.pdbx_seq_one_letter_code
_entity_poly.pdbx_strand_id
1 'polypeptide(L)'
;MKSILVSLVILLSIALVYSQEPTVKILQSQLVDGKACEPSQTVSIGDSVSILYVGKLEDGQVFDASEKHGGHPFTFQLGQGKVIPGMEFGVLGACLGEKREVLIPYQLAYGERGIEGVIPEKSNLIFGLEVVNIEKLSELPLYLRIIPTKEIVGAFTLLVGFVVAIGWVVKNNRVLTEKKMPKTKAPKEKKEKKVKLNKSN
;
A
#
# COMPACT_ATOMS: atom_id res chain seq x y z
N MET A 1 -12.39 28.31 21.61
CA MET A 1 -12.35 28.62 20.17
C MET A 1 -10.92 28.83 19.65
N LYS A 2 -10.09 29.69 20.25
CA LYS A 2 -8.70 29.94 19.80
C LYS A 2 -7.79 28.69 19.77
N SER A 3 -7.92 27.78 20.73
CA SER A 3 -7.13 26.53 20.82
C SER A 3 -7.50 25.48 19.77
N ILE A 4 -8.78 25.38 19.39
CA ILE A 4 -9.26 24.45 18.35
C ILE A 4 -8.77 24.90 16.97
N LEU A 5 -8.78 26.22 16.71
CA LEU A 5 -8.28 26.80 15.48
C LEU A 5 -6.78 26.52 15.29
N VAL A 6 -5.98 26.66 16.35
CA VAL A 6 -4.53 26.38 16.31
C VAL A 6 -4.26 24.90 16.05
N SER A 7 -5.00 23.99 16.70
CA SER A 7 -4.84 22.54 16.45
C SER A 7 -5.24 22.15 15.02
N LEU A 8 -6.30 22.76 14.46
CA LEU A 8 -6.71 22.52 13.07
C LEU A 8 -5.68 23.02 12.07
N VAL A 9 -5.09 24.19 12.32
CA VAL A 9 -4.03 24.75 11.45
C VAL A 9 -2.78 23.87 11.49
N ILE A 10 -2.40 23.34 12.66
CA ILE A 10 -1.26 22.42 12.81
C ILE A 10 -1.53 21.08 12.11
N LEU A 11 -2.73 20.51 12.26
CA LEU A 11 -3.10 19.27 11.57
C LEU A 11 -3.15 19.46 10.06
N LEU A 12 -3.64 20.61 9.58
CA LEU A 12 -3.67 20.94 8.16
C LEU A 12 -2.27 21.12 7.58
N SER A 13 -1.36 21.79 8.29
CA SER A 13 0.03 21.94 7.83
C SER A 13 0.81 20.63 7.84
N ILE A 14 0.59 19.77 8.84
CA ILE A 14 1.17 18.42 8.87
C ILE A 14 0.65 17.59 7.70
N ALA A 15 -0.66 17.60 7.43
CA ALA A 15 -1.26 16.88 6.30
C ALA A 15 -0.72 17.35 4.93
N LEU A 16 -0.46 18.66 4.79
CA LEU A 16 0.18 19.23 3.61
C LEU A 16 1.61 18.72 3.42
N VAL A 17 2.40 18.61 4.49
CA VAL A 17 3.78 18.06 4.43
C VAL A 17 3.78 16.58 4.04
N TYR A 18 2.80 15.79 4.51
CA TYR A 18 2.65 14.38 4.11
C TYR A 18 2.22 14.17 2.66
N SER A 19 1.80 15.22 1.95
CA SER A 19 1.31 15.08 0.56
C SER A 19 2.41 15.03 -0.49
N GLN A 20 3.67 15.34 -0.14
CA GLN A 20 4.81 15.35 -1.05
C GLN A 20 5.79 14.20 -0.72
N GLU A 21 5.34 12.96 -0.92
CA GLU A 21 6.24 11.81 -0.95
C GLU A 21 7.15 11.94 -2.21
N PRO A 22 8.47 11.72 -2.10
CA PRO A 22 9.33 11.73 -3.28
C PRO A 22 8.94 10.55 -4.17
N THR A 23 8.53 10.84 -5.41
CA THR A 23 8.14 9.82 -6.39
C THR A 23 9.02 9.89 -7.62
N VAL A 24 9.28 8.73 -8.23
CA VAL A 24 9.90 8.66 -9.56
C VAL A 24 8.91 9.18 -10.60
N LYS A 25 9.37 10.05 -11.50
CA LYS A 25 8.57 10.57 -12.60
C LYS A 25 9.00 9.91 -13.90
N ILE A 26 8.08 9.23 -14.58
CA ILE A 26 8.32 8.72 -15.93
C ILE A 26 8.21 9.92 -16.89
N LEU A 27 9.34 10.27 -17.52
CA LEU A 27 9.43 11.35 -18.50
C LEU A 27 8.99 10.86 -19.89
N GLN A 28 9.46 9.69 -20.28
CA GLN A 28 9.17 9.05 -21.56
C GLN A 28 9.06 7.54 -21.40
N SER A 29 8.21 6.90 -22.22
CA SER A 29 7.95 5.46 -22.19
C SER A 29 7.63 4.99 -23.60
N GLN A 30 8.39 4.03 -24.13
CA GLN A 30 8.15 3.48 -25.45
C GLN A 30 8.58 2.01 -25.51
N LEU A 31 7.71 1.16 -26.08
CA LEU A 31 8.06 -0.22 -26.42
C LEU A 31 8.87 -0.25 -27.71
N VAL A 32 10.01 -0.94 -27.69
CA VAL A 32 10.92 -1.02 -28.85
C VAL A 32 10.22 -1.66 -30.06
N ASP A 33 9.42 -2.70 -29.82
CA ASP A 33 8.80 -3.49 -30.90
C ASP A 33 7.35 -3.06 -31.23
N GLY A 34 6.81 -2.03 -30.56
CA GLY A 34 5.44 -1.54 -30.78
C GLY A 34 4.31 -2.54 -30.49
N LYS A 35 4.63 -3.72 -29.94
CA LYS A 35 3.68 -4.79 -29.62
C LYS A 35 2.94 -4.47 -28.33
N ALA A 36 1.69 -4.90 -28.20
CA ALA A 36 0.97 -4.86 -26.92
C ALA A 36 1.69 -5.72 -25.87
N CYS A 37 1.77 -5.21 -24.65
CA CYS A 37 2.43 -5.87 -23.53
C CYS A 37 1.45 -6.78 -22.78
N GLU A 38 1.75 -8.07 -22.75
CA GLU A 38 0.97 -9.04 -21.99
C GLU A 38 1.30 -8.95 -20.49
N PRO A 39 0.35 -9.27 -19.59
CA PRO A 39 0.58 -9.25 -18.14
C PRO A 39 1.77 -10.12 -17.69
N SER A 40 2.01 -11.24 -18.37
CA SER A 40 3.17 -12.12 -18.12
C SER A 40 4.52 -11.47 -18.43
N GLN A 41 4.53 -10.42 -19.26
CA GLN A 41 5.72 -9.69 -19.69
C GLN A 41 5.89 -8.35 -18.94
N THR A 42 5.12 -8.13 -17.86
CA THR A 42 5.25 -6.94 -17.01
C THR A 42 6.14 -7.22 -15.80
N VAL A 43 7.03 -6.30 -15.46
CA VAL A 43 7.89 -6.37 -14.28
C VAL A 43 7.06 -6.24 -13.00
N SER A 44 7.21 -7.21 -12.09
CA SER A 44 6.57 -7.28 -10.78
C SER A 44 7.61 -7.42 -9.66
N ILE A 45 7.22 -7.04 -8.44
CA ILE A 45 8.08 -7.22 -7.25
C ILE A 45 8.45 -8.71 -7.10
N GLY A 46 9.72 -8.99 -6.83
CA GLY A 46 10.27 -10.33 -6.70
C GLY A 46 10.81 -10.92 -8.00
N ASP A 47 10.52 -10.34 -9.16
CA ASP A 47 11.10 -10.76 -10.44
C ASP A 47 12.60 -10.46 -10.47
N SER A 48 13.34 -11.31 -11.18
CA SER A 48 14.71 -11.01 -11.60
C SER A 48 14.64 -10.28 -12.94
N VAL A 49 15.16 -9.06 -12.99
CA VAL A 49 15.05 -8.16 -14.14
C VAL A 49 16.44 -7.83 -14.65
N SER A 50 16.65 -7.98 -15.95
CA SER A 50 17.85 -7.52 -16.63
C SER A 50 17.55 -6.25 -17.41
N ILE A 51 18.37 -5.21 -17.18
CA ILE A 51 18.22 -3.92 -17.84
C ILE A 51 19.50 -3.46 -18.51
N LEU A 52 19.37 -2.72 -19.61
CA LEU A 52 20.40 -1.78 -20.04
C LEU A 52 20.03 -0.39 -19.49
N TYR A 53 21.03 0.39 -19.10
CA TYR A 53 20.79 1.69 -18.52
C TYR A 53 21.82 2.75 -18.93
N VAL A 54 21.39 4.01 -18.84
CA VAL A 54 22.23 5.20 -18.91
C VAL A 54 21.79 6.16 -17.81
N GLY A 55 22.69 6.45 -16.87
CA GLY A 55 22.47 7.40 -15.77
C GLY A 55 23.11 8.76 -16.10
N LYS A 56 22.30 9.82 -15.99
CA LYS A 56 22.70 11.21 -16.27
C LYS A 56 22.30 12.14 -15.14
N LEU A 57 23.07 13.21 -14.97
CA LEU A 57 22.66 14.38 -14.20
C LEU A 57 21.68 15.24 -15.01
N GLU A 58 20.98 16.17 -14.35
CA GLU A 58 20.02 17.08 -15.00
C GLU A 58 20.68 18.02 -16.03
N ASP A 59 21.99 18.25 -15.92
CA ASP A 59 22.78 19.01 -16.90
C ASP A 59 23.14 18.18 -18.16
N GLY A 60 22.75 16.90 -18.20
CA GLY A 60 23.00 15.96 -19.28
C GLY A 60 24.30 15.16 -19.16
N GLN A 61 25.14 15.42 -18.15
CA GLN A 61 26.39 14.68 -17.94
C GLN A 61 26.10 13.22 -17.60
N VAL A 62 26.65 12.29 -18.39
CA VAL A 62 26.53 10.85 -18.16
C VAL A 62 27.55 10.39 -17.13
N PHE A 63 27.10 10.09 -15.91
CA PHE A 63 27.98 9.55 -14.87
C PHE A 63 28.21 8.05 -15.06
N ASP A 64 27.19 7.27 -15.45
CA ASP A 64 27.31 5.81 -15.62
C ASP A 64 26.42 5.27 -16.75
N ALA A 65 26.81 4.15 -17.37
CA ALA A 65 26.05 3.49 -18.42
C ALA A 65 26.47 2.03 -18.61
N SER A 66 25.55 1.15 -18.97
CA SER A 66 25.84 -0.27 -19.27
C SER A 66 26.93 -0.44 -20.34
N GLU A 67 26.99 0.47 -21.33
CA GLU A 67 28.04 0.46 -22.37
C GLU A 67 29.46 0.60 -21.79
N LYS A 68 29.64 1.38 -20.72
CA LYS A 68 30.93 1.53 -20.02
C LYS A 68 31.37 0.21 -19.34
N HIS A 69 30.44 -0.72 -19.13
CA HIS A 69 30.66 -2.03 -18.49
C HIS A 69 30.60 -3.18 -19.50
N GLY A 70 30.99 -2.92 -20.76
CA GLY A 70 31.03 -3.93 -21.83
C GLY A 70 29.69 -4.16 -22.52
N GLY A 71 28.68 -3.33 -22.26
CA GLY A 71 27.36 -3.42 -22.89
C GLY A 71 26.50 -4.59 -22.38
N HIS A 72 26.91 -5.24 -21.30
CA HIS A 72 26.15 -6.33 -20.71
C HIS A 72 24.95 -5.79 -19.90
N PRO A 73 23.78 -6.44 -19.98
CA PRO A 73 22.66 -6.11 -19.12
C PRO A 73 23.00 -6.28 -17.64
N PHE A 74 22.56 -5.33 -16.83
CA PHE A 74 22.64 -5.41 -15.38
C PHE A 74 21.41 -6.14 -14.84
N THR A 75 21.62 -7.25 -14.13
CA THR A 75 20.55 -8.08 -13.58
C THR A 75 20.44 -7.90 -12.07
N PHE A 76 19.22 -7.68 -11.59
CA PHE A 76 18.93 -7.60 -10.16
C PHE A 76 17.52 -8.10 -9.85
N GLN A 77 17.28 -8.50 -8.60
CA GLN A 77 15.97 -8.91 -8.13
C GLN A 77 15.21 -7.71 -7.56
N LEU A 78 14.00 -7.47 -8.05
CA LEU A 78 13.20 -6.31 -7.68
C LEU A 78 12.66 -6.43 -6.25
N GLY A 79 12.88 -5.40 -5.42
CA GLY A 79 12.42 -5.34 -4.04
C GLY A 79 13.42 -5.88 -3.01
N GLN A 80 14.66 -6.17 -3.44
CA GLN A 80 15.74 -6.55 -2.53
C GLN A 80 16.69 -5.40 -2.15
N GLY A 81 16.49 -4.20 -2.70
CA GLY A 81 17.35 -3.05 -2.42
C GLY A 81 18.77 -3.26 -2.96
N LYS A 82 18.90 -3.96 -4.10
CA LYS A 82 20.20 -4.18 -4.78
C LYS A 82 20.64 -2.98 -5.59
N VAL A 83 19.70 -2.11 -5.95
CA VAL A 83 19.93 -0.82 -6.63
C VAL A 83 19.28 0.30 -5.84
N ILE A 84 19.53 1.55 -6.24
CA ILE A 84 18.87 2.70 -5.62
C ILE A 84 17.32 2.56 -5.71
N PRO A 85 16.57 2.99 -4.68
CA PRO A 85 15.11 2.84 -4.66
C PRO A 85 14.42 3.37 -5.91
N GLY A 86 14.91 4.50 -6.45
CA GLY A 86 14.34 5.09 -7.65
C GLY A 86 14.45 4.23 -8.90
N MET A 87 15.52 3.43 -9.04
CA MET A 87 15.63 2.49 -10.15
C MET A 87 14.65 1.33 -10.01
N GLU A 88 14.47 0.80 -8.79
CA GLU A 88 13.45 -0.23 -8.53
C GLU A 88 12.03 0.31 -8.86
N PHE A 89 11.69 1.52 -8.42
CA PHE A 89 10.41 2.14 -8.76
C PHE A 89 10.27 2.48 -10.24
N GLY A 90 11.36 2.88 -10.91
CA GLY A 90 11.34 3.25 -12.33
C GLY A 90 11.08 2.07 -13.27
N VAL A 91 11.56 0.87 -12.91
CA VAL A 91 11.35 -0.35 -13.71
C VAL A 91 10.05 -1.08 -13.36
N LEU A 92 9.42 -0.77 -12.23
CA LEU A 92 8.19 -1.44 -11.80
C LEU A 92 7.07 -1.24 -12.84
N GLY A 93 6.40 -2.32 -13.22
CA GLY A 93 5.36 -2.30 -14.25
C GLY A 93 5.86 -1.95 -15.66
N ALA A 94 7.18 -1.96 -15.89
CA ALA A 94 7.75 -1.92 -17.24
C ALA A 94 7.55 -3.24 -17.95
N CYS A 95 7.42 -3.18 -19.26
CA CYS A 95 7.25 -4.33 -20.11
C CYS A 95 8.60 -4.82 -20.65
N LEU A 96 8.68 -6.10 -20.98
CA LEU A 96 9.81 -6.64 -21.71
C LEU A 96 9.98 -5.89 -23.04
N GLY A 97 11.19 -5.40 -23.32
CA GLY A 97 11.50 -4.57 -24.48
C GLY A 97 11.08 -3.11 -24.35
N GLU A 98 10.66 -2.65 -23.16
CA GLU A 98 10.31 -1.25 -22.94
C GLU A 98 11.53 -0.39 -22.63
N LYS A 99 11.61 0.77 -23.28
CA LYS A 99 12.51 1.87 -22.98
C LYS A 99 11.76 2.95 -22.20
N ARG A 100 12.28 3.32 -21.04
CA ARG A 100 11.76 4.41 -20.21
C ARG A 100 12.85 5.40 -19.88
N GLU A 101 12.48 6.67 -19.88
CA GLU A 101 13.27 7.72 -19.25
C GLU A 101 12.59 8.11 -17.95
N VAL A 102 13.30 8.00 -16.84
CA VAL A 102 12.77 8.26 -15.49
C VAL A 102 13.61 9.30 -14.77
N LEU A 103 12.94 10.28 -14.18
CA LEU A 103 13.55 11.25 -13.26
C LEU A 103 13.40 10.71 -11.84
N ILE A 104 14.54 10.53 -11.19
CA ILE A 104 14.66 10.04 -9.82
C ILE A 104 15.09 11.22 -8.94
N PRO A 105 14.23 11.64 -7.98
CA PRO A 105 14.60 12.69 -7.05
C PRO A 105 15.70 12.21 -6.09
N TYR A 106 16.55 13.12 -5.60
CA TYR A 106 17.73 12.76 -4.79
C TYR A 106 17.42 11.86 -3.58
N GLN A 107 16.23 12.01 -2.97
CA GLN A 107 15.76 11.21 -1.83
C GLN A 107 15.62 9.72 -2.16
N LEU A 108 15.39 9.37 -3.44
CA LEU A 108 15.32 7.99 -3.94
C LEU A 108 16.59 7.57 -4.69
N ALA A 109 17.62 8.42 -4.71
CA ALA A 109 18.93 8.17 -5.32
C ALA A 109 20.01 8.12 -4.23
N TYR A 110 21.05 8.97 -4.34
CA TYR A 110 22.20 9.01 -3.43
C TYR A 110 22.06 10.03 -2.28
N GLY A 111 20.86 10.59 -2.11
CA GLY A 111 20.51 11.40 -0.95
C GLY A 111 21.29 12.71 -0.84
N GLU A 112 21.46 13.20 0.38
CA GLU A 112 22.11 14.48 0.64
C GLU A 112 23.62 14.44 0.39
N ARG A 113 24.26 13.27 0.42
CA ARG A 113 25.72 13.15 0.28
C ARG A 113 26.18 12.97 -1.16
N GLY A 114 25.32 12.45 -2.04
CA GLY A 114 25.74 12.09 -3.39
C GLY A 114 26.85 11.03 -3.39
N ILE A 115 27.71 11.08 -4.41
CA ILE A 115 28.95 10.32 -4.53
C ILE A 115 30.06 11.33 -4.85
N GLU A 116 31.04 11.45 -3.97
CA GLU A 116 32.16 12.37 -4.14
C GLU A 116 32.84 12.19 -5.50
N GLY A 117 33.00 13.30 -6.25
CA GLY A 117 33.64 13.32 -7.56
C GLY A 117 32.81 12.77 -8.73
N VAL A 118 31.60 12.24 -8.49
CA VAL A 118 30.77 11.61 -9.55
C VAL A 118 29.34 12.15 -9.55
N ILE A 119 28.70 12.21 -8.39
CA ILE A 119 27.30 12.65 -8.24
C ILE A 119 27.26 13.71 -7.15
N PRO A 120 26.95 14.98 -7.47
CA PRO A 120 26.87 16.02 -6.45
C PRO A 120 25.81 15.74 -5.38
N GLU A 121 25.95 16.40 -4.24
CA GLU A 121 24.96 16.39 -3.16
C GLU A 121 23.57 16.79 -3.66
N LYS A 122 22.53 16.11 -3.17
CA LYS A 122 21.11 16.43 -3.47
C LYS A 122 20.78 16.48 -4.98
N SER A 123 21.50 15.70 -5.79
CA SER A 123 21.27 15.64 -7.24
C SER A 123 20.09 14.75 -7.59
N ASN A 124 19.18 15.26 -8.43
CA ASN A 124 18.24 14.42 -9.16
C ASN A 124 18.97 13.73 -10.32
N LEU A 125 18.52 12.53 -10.66
CA LEU A 125 19.12 11.72 -11.71
C LEU A 125 18.10 11.41 -12.78
N ILE A 126 18.53 11.41 -14.04
CA ILE A 126 17.75 10.96 -15.17
C ILE A 126 18.32 9.61 -15.60
N PHE A 127 17.50 8.57 -15.57
CA PHE A 127 17.88 7.24 -16.06
C PHE A 127 17.10 6.89 -17.31
N GLY A 128 17.82 6.57 -18.38
CA GLY A 128 17.28 5.75 -19.47
C GLY A 128 17.40 4.29 -19.08
N LEU A 129 16.28 3.56 -19.07
CA LEU A 129 16.18 2.16 -18.70
C LEU A 129 15.58 1.38 -19.87
N GLU A 130 16.16 0.24 -20.23
CA GLU A 130 15.63 -0.69 -21.22
C GLU A 130 15.53 -2.08 -20.59
N VAL A 131 14.32 -2.64 -20.52
CA VAL A 131 14.11 -3.98 -19.98
C VAL A 131 14.40 -5.01 -21.05
N VAL A 132 15.45 -5.80 -20.87
CA VAL A 132 15.87 -6.80 -21.88
C VAL A 132 15.50 -8.23 -21.50
N ASN A 133 15.31 -8.51 -20.21
CA ASN A 133 14.85 -9.82 -19.74
C ASN A 133 14.05 -9.69 -18.44
N ILE A 134 13.06 -10.58 -18.26
CA ILE A 134 12.28 -10.73 -17.03
C ILE A 134 12.22 -12.23 -16.72
N GLU A 135 12.89 -12.61 -15.65
CA GLU A 135 12.82 -13.94 -15.07
C GLU A 135 11.83 -13.92 -13.91
N LYS A 136 10.65 -14.50 -14.14
CA LYS A 136 9.65 -14.69 -13.11
C LYS A 136 10.16 -15.72 -12.11
N LEU A 137 10.32 -15.34 -10.85
CA LEU A 137 10.50 -16.32 -9.79
C LEU A 137 9.20 -17.15 -9.73
N SER A 138 9.28 -18.43 -10.05
CA SER A 138 8.13 -19.32 -10.18
C SER A 138 7.20 -19.23 -8.97
N GLU A 139 6.00 -18.69 -9.22
CA GLU A 139 4.79 -18.75 -8.41
C GLU A 139 4.99 -18.67 -6.88
N LEU A 140 5.19 -17.45 -6.34
CA LEU A 140 4.68 -17.22 -4.99
C LEU A 140 3.15 -17.44 -5.02
N PRO A 141 2.57 -18.24 -4.12
CA PRO A 141 1.15 -18.53 -4.16
C PRO A 141 0.36 -17.22 -4.12
N LEU A 142 -0.70 -17.16 -4.93
CA LEU A 142 -1.64 -16.04 -5.10
C LEU A 142 -1.97 -15.26 -3.82
N TYR A 143 -1.92 -15.91 -2.66
CA TYR A 143 -2.06 -15.33 -1.32
C TYR A 143 -1.15 -14.12 -1.03
N LEU A 144 0.10 -14.10 -1.53
CA LEU A 144 1.02 -12.97 -1.33
C LEU A 144 0.72 -11.76 -2.23
N ARG A 145 -0.16 -11.88 -3.23
CA ARG A 145 -0.68 -10.73 -4.00
C ARG A 145 -1.77 -9.96 -3.24
N ILE A 146 -2.30 -10.53 -2.16
CA ILE A 146 -3.29 -9.92 -1.29
C ILE A 146 -2.60 -9.39 -0.03
N ILE A 147 -1.48 -8.68 -0.17
CA ILE A 147 -1.00 -7.84 0.95
C ILE A 147 -2.11 -6.81 1.17
N PRO A 148 -2.70 -6.70 2.38
CA PRO A 148 -3.64 -5.63 2.63
C PRO A 148 -2.87 -4.33 2.41
N THR A 149 -3.21 -3.62 1.34
CA THR A 149 -2.70 -2.27 1.09
C THR A 149 -2.96 -1.45 2.35
N LYS A 150 -2.19 -0.37 2.58
CA LYS A 150 -2.38 0.50 3.76
C LYS A 150 -3.86 0.90 3.96
N GLU A 151 -4.64 0.92 2.88
CA GLU A 151 -6.09 1.10 2.87
C GLU A 151 -6.90 -0.04 3.53
N ILE A 152 -6.56 -1.31 3.25
CA ILE A 152 -7.26 -2.47 3.82
C ILE A 152 -6.95 -2.63 5.31
N VAL A 153 -5.69 -2.43 5.72
CA VAL A 153 -5.34 -2.42 7.17
C VAL A 153 -6.07 -1.27 7.89
N GLY A 154 -6.19 -0.11 7.23
CA GLY A 154 -7.01 1.01 7.70
C GLY A 154 -8.49 0.65 7.86
N ALA A 155 -9.08 0.00 6.87
CA ALA A 155 -10.48 -0.43 6.93
C ALA A 155 -10.72 -1.46 8.05
N PHE A 156 -9.83 -2.43 8.23
CA PHE A 156 -9.94 -3.44 9.29
C PHE A 156 -9.79 -2.82 10.70
N THR A 157 -8.87 -1.87 10.88
CA THR A 157 -8.72 -1.17 12.17
C THR A 157 -9.93 -0.27 12.49
N LEU A 158 -10.51 0.40 11.49
CA LEU A 158 -11.75 1.17 11.65
C LEU A 158 -12.95 0.28 11.98
N LEU A 159 -13.09 -0.87 11.32
CA LEU A 159 -14.17 -1.81 11.59
C LEU A 159 -14.10 -2.39 13.00
N VAL A 160 -12.91 -2.81 13.45
CA VAL A 160 -12.70 -3.30 14.81
C VAL A 160 -13.00 -2.20 15.83
N GLY A 161 -12.53 -0.97 15.59
CA GLY A 161 -12.84 0.19 16.43
C GLY A 161 -14.35 0.48 16.52
N PHE A 162 -15.07 0.38 15.40
CA PHE A 162 -16.51 0.60 15.34
C PHE A 162 -17.31 -0.47 16.10
N VAL A 163 -16.93 -1.75 15.97
CA VAL A 163 -17.56 -2.85 16.72
C VAL A 163 -17.35 -2.69 18.22
N VAL A 164 -16.15 -2.30 18.65
CA VAL A 164 -15.85 -2.01 20.06
C VAL A 164 -16.67 -0.81 20.56
N ALA A 165 -16.77 0.26 19.75
CA ALA A 165 -17.57 1.44 20.09
C ALA A 165 -19.07 1.11 20.23
N ILE A 166 -19.63 0.31 19.31
CA ILE A 166 -21.02 -0.18 19.41
C ILE A 166 -21.19 -1.01 20.69
N GLY A 167 -20.27 -1.93 20.97
CA GLY A 167 -20.31 -2.73 22.19
C GLY A 167 -20.31 -1.87 23.46
N TRP A 168 -19.51 -0.81 23.48
CA TRP A 168 -19.47 0.16 24.57
C TRP A 168 -20.77 0.98 24.67
N VAL A 169 -21.32 1.48 23.56
CA VAL A 169 -22.59 2.23 23.53
C VAL A 169 -23.76 1.36 24.02
N VAL A 170 -23.83 0.10 23.56
CA VAL A 170 -24.86 -0.85 24.01
C VAL A 170 -24.71 -1.15 25.50
N LYS A 171 -23.48 -1.33 26.00
CA LYS A 171 -23.21 -1.55 27.43
C LYS A 171 -23.58 -0.32 28.27
N ASN A 172 -23.30 0.88 27.79
CA ASN A 172 -23.59 2.14 28.48
C ASN A 172 -25.09 2.50 28.47
N ASN A 173 -25.84 2.09 27.43
CA ASN A 173 -27.29 2.31 27.33
C ASN A 173 -28.16 1.24 28.04
N ARG A 174 -27.60 0.10 28.48
CA ARG A 174 -28.32 -0.92 29.27
C ARG A 174 -28.81 -0.44 30.65
N VAL A 175 -28.32 0.69 31.15
CA VAL A 175 -28.78 1.31 32.42
C VAL A 175 -30.23 1.85 32.31
N LEU A 176 -30.72 2.12 31.09
CA LEU A 176 -32.08 2.66 30.90
C LEU A 176 -33.18 1.60 30.86
N THR A 177 -32.86 0.33 30.60
CA THR A 177 -33.84 -0.75 30.44
C THR A 177 -34.28 -1.40 31.75
N GLU A 178 -33.49 -1.31 32.83
CA GLU A 178 -33.89 -1.91 34.13
C GLU A 178 -34.90 -1.08 34.93
N LYS A 179 -35.07 0.22 34.63
CA LYS A 179 -35.97 1.08 35.43
C LYS A 179 -37.46 1.03 35.08
N LYS A 180 -37.88 0.19 34.12
CA LYS A 180 -39.30 0.09 33.75
C LYS A 180 -39.73 -1.35 33.45
N MET A 181 -40.03 -2.13 34.49
CA MET A 181 -41.07 -3.16 34.40
C MET A 181 -41.99 -3.06 35.63
N PRO A 182 -43.28 -2.69 35.48
CA PRO A 182 -44.27 -2.90 36.51
C PRO A 182 -44.52 -4.40 36.70
N LYS A 183 -44.52 -4.87 37.96
CA LYS A 183 -44.83 -6.26 38.31
C LYS A 183 -46.29 -6.59 37.99
N THR A 184 -46.54 -7.23 36.86
CA THR A 184 -47.84 -7.88 36.59
C THR A 184 -47.90 -9.19 37.36
N LYS A 185 -48.84 -9.29 38.30
CA LYS A 185 -49.05 -10.46 39.16
C LYS A 185 -49.51 -11.66 38.31
N ALA A 186 -48.90 -12.82 38.54
CA ALA A 186 -49.31 -14.10 37.96
C ALA A 186 -50.75 -14.50 38.38
N PRO A 187 -51.56 -15.11 37.50
CA PRO A 187 -52.84 -15.70 37.89
C PRO A 187 -52.63 -16.90 38.82
N LYS A 188 -53.38 -16.93 39.93
CA LYS A 188 -53.35 -18.01 40.92
C LYS A 188 -53.99 -19.29 40.37
N GLU A 189 -53.23 -20.37 40.36
CA GLU A 189 -53.67 -21.75 40.21
C GLU A 189 -54.66 -22.11 41.34
N LYS A 190 -55.95 -22.28 41.02
CA LYS A 190 -56.94 -22.88 41.94
C LYS A 190 -56.91 -24.40 41.75
N LYS A 191 -56.21 -25.09 42.65
CA LYS A 191 -56.42 -26.52 42.91
C LYS A 191 -57.69 -26.69 43.74
N GLU A 192 -58.70 -27.37 43.19
CA GLU A 192 -59.73 -28.01 44.03
C GLU A 192 -60.14 -29.36 43.41
N LYS A 193 -59.52 -30.43 43.92
CA LYS A 193 -59.96 -31.82 43.76
C LYS A 193 -60.91 -32.16 44.92
N LYS A 194 -62.15 -32.52 44.63
CA LYS A 194 -63.03 -33.44 45.40
C LYS A 194 -64.02 -34.04 44.39
N VAL A 195 -63.85 -35.27 43.88
CA VAL A 195 -64.11 -36.58 44.53
C VAL A 195 -65.44 -36.57 45.30
N LYS A 196 -66.54 -36.98 44.65
CA LYS A 196 -67.39 -38.15 45.02
C LYS A 196 -68.79 -38.14 44.36
N LEU A 197 -69.05 -39.25 43.64
CA LEU A 197 -70.19 -40.19 43.85
C LEU A 197 -71.58 -39.90 43.24
N ASN A 198 -72.09 -40.96 42.56
CA ASN A 198 -73.50 -41.35 42.35
C ASN A 198 -74.32 -40.51 41.33
N LYS A 199 -75.22 -41.03 40.50
CA LYS A 199 -75.85 -42.35 40.29
C LYS A 199 -76.66 -42.24 38.97
N SER A 200 -76.82 -43.34 38.24
CA SER A 200 -78.02 -43.78 37.50
C SER A 200 -79.02 -42.73 36.96
N ASN A 201 -79.19 -42.68 35.64
CA ASN A 201 -80.33 -43.29 34.93
C ASN A 201 -80.09 -43.30 33.42
#